data_AF-A0A3B0RSL1-F1
#
_entry.id   AF-A0A3B0RSL1-F1
#
_cell.length_a   1.000
_cell.length_b   1.000
_cell.length_c   1.000
_cell.angle_alpha   90.00
_cell.angle_beta   90.00
_cell.angle_gamma   90.00
#
_symmetry.space_group_name_H-M   'P 1'
#
loop_
_entity.id
_entity.type
_entity.pdbx_description
1 polymer ?
#
loop_
_entity_poly.entity_id
_entity_poly.type
_entity_poly.pdbx_seq_one_letter_code
_entity_poly.pdbx_strand_id
1 'polypeptide(L)' 'MYNLAEDFIDRNISQGLKDKPAFIDPLRTITYGDLQKASCQVASGLVSLG' A
#
# COMPACT_ATOMS: atom_id res chain seq x y z
N MET A 1 -9.40 -17.10 4.31
CA MET A 1 -7.98 -16.69 4.26
C MET A 1 -7.98 -15.18 4.35
N TYR A 2 -7.18 -14.59 5.25
CA TYR A 2 -7.19 -13.15 5.51
C TYR A 2 -5.93 -12.53 4.93
N ASN A 3 -6.09 -11.63 3.94
CA ASN A 3 -4.99 -10.90 3.35
C ASN A 3 -5.11 -9.41 3.73
N LEU A 4 -4.26 -8.99 4.66
CA LEU A 4 -4.22 -7.62 5.15
C LEU A 4 -3.92 -6.60 4.05
N ALA A 5 -3.08 -6.93 3.07
CA ALA A 5 -2.75 -6.01 1.99
C ALA A 5 -3.95 -5.78 1.07
N GLU A 6 -4.69 -6.85 0.76
CA GLU A 6 -5.89 -6.77 -0.08
C GLU A 6 -6.98 -5.93 0.60
N ASP A 7 -7.26 -6.20 1.88
CA ASP A 7 -8.34 -5.55 2.61
C ASP A 7 -8.05 -4.09 2.99
N PHE A 8 -6.80 -3.75 3.34
CA PHE A 8 -6.43 -2.42 3.82
C PHE A 8 -5.87 -1.49 2.74
N ILE A 9 -5.28 -2.03 1.68
CA ILE A 9 -4.58 -1.25 0.66
C ILE A 9 -5.31 -1.36 -0.68
N ASP A 10 -5.40 -2.56 -1.24
CA ASP A 10 -5.88 -2.75 -2.62
C ASP A 10 -7.37 -2.43 -2.78
N ARG A 11 -8.18 -2.70 -1.77
CA ARG A 11 -9.60 -2.33 -1.73
C ARG A 11 -9.81 -0.82 -1.84
N ASN A 12 -8.94 0.00 -1.24
CA ASN A 12 -9.06 1.46 -1.34
C ASN A 12 -8.69 1.93 -2.76
N ILE A 13 -7.73 1.27 -3.41
CA ILE A 13 -7.38 1.54 -4.81
C ILE A 13 -8.53 1.19 -5.75
N SER A 14 -9.15 0.02 -5.59
CA SER A 14 -10.26 -0.43 -6.43
C SER A 14 -11.51 0.46 -6.30
N GLN A 15 -11.67 1.13 -5.16
CA GLN A 15 -12.71 2.14 -4.93
C GLN A 15 -12.35 3.54 -5.48
N GLY A 16 -11.21 3.70 -6.17
CA GLY A 16 -10.77 4.97 -6.73
C GLY A 16 -10.15 5.92 -5.70
N LEU A 17 -9.84 5.46 -4.50
CA LEU A 17 -9.26 6.27 -3.42
C LEU A 17 -7.72 6.29 -3.47
N LYS A 18 -7.13 6.09 -4.64
CA LYS A 18 -5.68 6.01 -4.82
C LYS A 18 -4.95 7.23 -4.27
N ASP A 19 -5.47 8.43 -4.53
CA ASP A 19 -4.86 9.69 -4.12
C ASP A 19 -5.27 10.11 -2.71
N LYS A 20 -6.12 9.33 -2.04
CA LYS A 20 -6.52 9.59 -0.65
C LYS A 20 -5.34 9.31 0.29
N PRO A 21 -5.06 10.19 1.26
CA PRO A 21 -4.09 9.92 2.33
C PRO A 21 -4.41 8.61 3.09
N ALA A 22 -3.44 7.71 3.17
CA ALA A 22 -3.48 6.48 3.94
C ALA A 22 -2.76 6.64 5.29
N PHE A 23 -1.63 7.37 5.28
CA PHE A 23 -0.89 7.74 6.48
C PHE A 23 -0.54 9.22 6.42
N ILE A 24 -0.72 9.90 7.55
CA ILE A 24 -0.34 11.30 7.74
C ILE A 24 0.57 11.33 8.97
N ASP A 25 1.82 11.71 8.77
CA ASP A 25 2.75 12.07 9.84
C ASP A 25 3.22 13.53 9.64
N PRO A 26 3.83 14.18 10.65
CA PRO A 26 4.22 15.59 10.55
C PRO A 26 5.21 15.91 9.42
N LEU A 27 5.95 14.92 8.91
CA LEU A 27 6.98 15.07 7.88
C LEU A 27 6.47 14.69 6.49
N ARG A 28 5.47 13.81 6.40
CA ARG A 28 4.92 13.36 5.12
C ARG A 28 3.50 12.83 5.21
N THR A 29 2.83 12.94 4.07
CA THR A 29 1.58 12.24 3.78
C THR A 29 1.85 11.18 2.73
N ILE A 30 1.41 9.96 2.98
CA ILE A 30 1.51 8.82 2.05
C ILE A 30 0.10 8.49 1.58
N THR A 31 -0.12 8.49 0.27
CA THR A 31 -1.41 8.09 -0.32
C THR A 31 -1.56 6.57 -0.36
N TYR A 32 -2.79 6.06 -0.54
CA TYR A 32 -2.99 4.62 -0.75
C TYR A 32 -2.20 4.12 -1.97
N GLY A 33 -2.10 4.91 -3.04
CA GLY A 33 -1.34 4.55 -4.23
C GLY A 33 0.16 4.43 -3.97
N ASP A 34 0.72 5.31 -3.15
CA ASP A 34 2.14 5.25 -2.75
C ASP A 34 2.40 4.08 -1.82
N LEU A 35 1.48 3.83 -0.89
CA LEU A 35 1.55 2.69 0.03
C LEU A 35 1.54 1.36 -0.72
N GLN A 36 0.64 1.19 -1.70
CA GLN A 36 0.57 -0.01 -2.54
C GLN A 36 1.89 -0.26 -3.28
N LYS A 37 2.44 0.77 -3.94
CA LYS A 37 3.72 0.65 -4.67
C LYS A 37 4.85 0.21 -3.74
N ALA A 38 4.96 0.84 -2.56
CA ALA A 38 5.98 0.51 -1.58
C ALA A 38 5.83 -0.94 -1.09
N SER A 39 4.60 -1.38 -0.79
CA SER A 39 4.30 -2.76 -0.40
C SER A 39 4.69 -3.77 -1.48
N CYS A 40 4.36 -3.52 -2.75
CA CYS A 40 4.75 -4.38 -3.87
C CYS A 40 6.28 -4.47 -4.06
N GLN A 41 6.99 -3.35 -3.88
CA GLN A 41 8.46 -3.34 -3.95
C GLN A 41 9.09 -4.20 -2.84
N VAL A 42 8.61 -4.08 -1.61
CA VAL A 42 9.08 -4.92 -0.49
C VAL A 42 8.79 -6.39 -0.76
N ALA A 43 7.57 -6.73 -1.19
CA ALA A 43 7.21 -8.10 -1.53
C ALA A 43 8.12 -8.68 -2.62
N SER A 44 8.39 -7.91 -3.68
CA SER A 44 9.29 -8.31 -4.77
C SER A 44 10.73 -8.52 -4.28
N GLY A 45 11.21 -7.65 -3.38
CA GLY A 45 12.52 -7.79 -2.74
C GLY A 45 12.63 -9.04 -1.88
N LEU A 46 11.60 -9.35 -1.09
CA LEU A 46 11.54 -10.57 -0.28
C LEU A 46 11.55 -11.84 -1.13
N VAL A 47 10.82 -11.85 -2.25
CA VAL A 47 10.86 -12.96 -3.24
C VAL A 47 12.27 -13.13 -3.81
N SER A 48 12.99 -12.03 -4.03
CA SER A 48 14.33 -12.06 -4.61
C SER A 48 15.42 -12.53 -3.64
N LEU A 49 15.14 -12.52 -2.33
CA LEU A 49 16.03 -12.99 -1.26
C LEU A 49 15.82 -14.48 -0.90
N GLY A 50 14.95 -15.18 -1.65
CA GLY A 50 14.61 -16.59 -1.45
C GLY A 50 15.80 -17.54 -1.61
#